data_AF-A0A1I7TKB3-F1
#
_entry.id   AF-A0A1I7TKB3-F1
#
_cell.length_a   1.000
_cell.length_b   1.000
_cell.length_c   1.000
_cell.angle_alpha   90.00
_cell.angle_beta   90.00
_cell.angle_gamma   90.00
#
_symmetry.space_group_name_H-M   'P 1'
#
loop_
_entity.id
_entity.type
_entity.pdbx_description
1 polymer ?
#
loop_
_entity_poly.entity_id
_entity_poly.type
_entity_poly.pdbx_seq_one_letter_code
_entity_poly.pdbx_strand_id
1 'polypeptide(L)'
;MFFLDAFLKGLHKQGDDDSIDRLNYYWTPMLLVIFALTLSAKQYVGQPIQCWIPAQFTGAWEQYSENYCFVQNTYFISPDKYLPDAEVDRESAEIGYYQWVPFILGLQAILFYLPSLFWRLMNFNSGVALKKMLFGAKKADRVDEKARHEAAKATGAHLYESLTLQSRFAKYGR
;
A
#
# COMPACT_ATOMS: atom_id res chain seq x y z
N MET A 1 -1.27 9.98 -14.33
CA MET A 1 -1.66 8.68 -14.94
C MET A 1 -0.52 7.65 -14.92
N PHE A 2 0.72 7.98 -15.36
CA PHE A 2 1.86 7.04 -15.38
C PHE A 2 2.15 6.27 -14.07
N PHE A 3 2.11 6.94 -12.92
CA PHE A 3 2.40 6.28 -11.63
C PHE A 3 1.33 5.26 -11.23
N LEU A 4 0.07 5.55 -11.56
CA LEU A 4 -1.07 4.69 -11.25
C LEU A 4 -1.06 3.44 -12.14
N ASP A 5 -0.74 3.59 -13.42
CA ASP A 5 -0.54 2.47 -14.34
C ASP A 5 0.65 1.60 -13.95
N ALA A 6 1.75 2.21 -13.49
CA ALA A 6 2.92 1.49 -12.99
C ALA A 6 2.63 0.74 -11.69
N PHE A 7 1.84 1.34 -10.79
CA PHE A 7 1.38 0.71 -9.55
C PHE A 7 0.43 -0.46 -9.83
N LEU A 8 -0.55 -0.29 -10.72
CA LEU A 8 -1.51 -1.34 -11.10
C LEU A 8 -0.85 -2.49 -11.87
N LYS A 9 0.09 -2.21 -12.79
CA LYS A 9 0.92 -3.25 -13.43
C LYS A 9 1.88 -3.92 -12.43
N GLY A 10 2.28 -3.16 -11.43
CA GLY A 10 3.12 -3.60 -10.32
C GLY A 10 2.45 -4.57 -9.37
N LEU A 11 1.14 -4.42 -9.19
CA LEU A 11 0.23 -5.29 -8.46
C LEU A 11 -0.01 -6.62 -9.18
N HIS A 12 0.88 -7.11 -10.03
CA HIS A 12 0.76 -8.45 -10.60
C HIS A 12 1.63 -9.45 -9.83
N LYS A 13 1.10 -10.65 -9.58
CA LYS A 13 1.83 -11.73 -8.91
C LYS A 13 3.07 -12.09 -9.73
N GLN A 14 4.26 -11.91 -9.18
CA GLN A 14 5.50 -12.32 -9.85
C GLN A 14 5.91 -13.74 -9.43
N GLY A 15 6.79 -14.33 -10.25
CA GLY A 15 7.24 -15.72 -10.09
C GLY A 15 8.40 -15.88 -9.12
N ASP A 16 8.98 -14.77 -8.69
CA ASP A 16 10.15 -14.62 -7.83
C ASP A 16 9.81 -14.34 -6.37
N ASP A 17 8.52 -14.38 -6.00
CA ASP A 17 8.06 -13.92 -4.68
C ASP A 17 7.66 -15.05 -3.73
N ASP A 18 8.02 -14.88 -2.46
CA ASP A 18 7.58 -15.71 -1.34
C ASP A 18 6.14 -15.35 -0.91
N SER A 19 5.53 -16.21 -0.07
CA SER A 19 4.18 -15.98 0.47
C SER A 19 4.08 -14.68 1.27
N ILE A 20 5.15 -14.35 2.02
CA ILE A 20 5.22 -13.14 2.86
C ILE A 20 5.34 -11.90 1.98
N ASP A 21 6.13 -11.97 0.90
CA ASP A 21 6.23 -10.87 -0.06
C ASP A 21 4.88 -10.58 -0.70
N ARG A 22 4.18 -11.63 -1.16
CA ARG A 22 2.84 -11.51 -1.76
C ARG A 22 1.83 -10.89 -0.80
N LEU A 23 1.92 -11.19 0.49
CA LEU A 23 1.06 -10.55 1.48
C LEU A 23 1.28 -9.03 1.49
N ASN A 24 2.55 -8.60 1.51
CA ASN A 24 2.91 -7.19 1.68
C ASN A 24 2.81 -6.34 0.41
N TYR A 25 3.27 -6.82 -0.75
CA TYR A 25 3.27 -6.00 -1.97
C TYR A 25 1.96 -6.10 -2.78
N TYR A 26 1.19 -7.19 -2.59
CA TYR A 26 -0.01 -7.46 -3.38
C TYR A 26 -1.29 -7.36 -2.54
N TRP A 27 -1.45 -8.22 -1.53
CA TRP A 27 -2.72 -8.33 -0.80
C TRP A 27 -3.01 -7.11 0.08
N THR A 28 -2.07 -6.70 0.92
CA THR A 28 -2.23 -5.55 1.82
C THR A 28 -2.55 -4.25 1.07
N PRO A 29 -1.77 -3.80 0.08
CA PRO A 29 -2.07 -2.56 -0.63
C PRO A 29 -3.36 -2.65 -1.46
N MET A 30 -3.71 -3.82 -2.01
CA MET A 30 -5.00 -4.01 -2.70
C MET A 30 -6.19 -3.79 -1.75
N LEU A 31 -6.12 -4.36 -0.54
CA LEU A 31 -7.15 -4.19 0.48
C LEU A 31 -7.23 -2.72 0.96
N LEU A 32 -6.09 -2.07 1.19
CA LEU A 32 -6.04 -0.66 1.56
C LEU A 32 -6.64 0.26 0.48
N VAL A 33 -6.37 -0.02 -0.81
CA VAL A 33 -6.97 0.71 -1.92
C VAL A 33 -8.48 0.53 -1.96
N ILE A 34 -9.00 -0.69 -1.75
CA ILE A 34 -10.44 -0.94 -1.68
C ILE A 34 -11.07 -0.09 -0.56
N PHE A 35 -10.50 -0.11 0.64
CA PHE A 35 -11.00 0.70 1.75
C PHE A 35 -10.92 2.20 1.48
N ALA A 36 -9.81 2.68 0.91
CA ALA A 36 -9.66 4.08 0.52
C ALA A 36 -10.75 4.50 -0.50
N LEU A 37 -11.03 3.66 -1.50
CA LEU A 37 -12.08 3.90 -2.49
C LEU A 37 -13.48 3.88 -1.87
N THR A 38 -13.79 2.89 -1.01
CA THR A 38 -15.09 2.81 -0.34
C THR A 38 -15.35 4.01 0.55
N LEU A 39 -14.35 4.43 1.35
CA LEU A 39 -14.47 5.61 2.20
C LEU A 39 -14.58 6.89 1.36
N SER A 40 -13.78 7.02 0.30
CA SER A 40 -13.88 8.17 -0.61
C SER A 40 -15.26 8.25 -1.27
N ALA A 41 -15.82 7.12 -1.71
CA ALA A 41 -17.17 7.08 -2.27
C ALA A 41 -18.21 7.57 -1.26
N LYS A 42 -18.10 7.13 0.00
CA LYS A 42 -19.00 7.60 1.07
C LYS A 42 -18.82 9.10 1.37
N GLN A 43 -17.60 9.61 1.31
CA GLN A 43 -17.26 10.98 1.67
C GLN A 43 -17.60 12.01 0.58
N TYR A 44 -17.45 11.66 -0.70
CA TYR A 44 -17.67 12.59 -1.81
C TYR A 44 -19.04 12.44 -2.49
N VAL A 45 -19.61 11.23 -2.50
CA VAL A 45 -20.89 10.96 -3.18
C VAL A 45 -22.01 10.72 -2.17
N GLY A 46 -21.68 10.14 -1.02
CA GLY A 46 -22.62 9.89 0.07
C GLY A 46 -22.71 11.04 1.06
N GLN A 47 -23.41 10.77 2.17
CA GLN A 47 -23.48 11.66 3.33
C GLN A 47 -22.45 11.18 4.36
N PRO A 48 -21.33 11.91 4.58
CA PRO A 48 -20.29 11.49 5.52
C PRO A 48 -20.74 11.60 6.99
N ILE A 49 -21.62 12.57 7.28
CA ILE A 49 -22.17 12.83 8.60
C ILE A 49 -23.67 13.16 8.47
N GLN A 50 -24.42 12.90 9.55
CA GLN A 50 -25.83 13.28 9.69
C GLN A 50 -25.96 14.08 10.97
N CYS A 51 -26.54 15.28 10.87
CA CYS A 51 -26.62 16.22 11.99
C CYS A 51 -28.05 16.30 12.50
N TRP A 52 -28.21 16.37 13.83
CA TRP A 52 -29.50 16.73 14.41
C TRP A 52 -29.72 18.24 14.29
N ILE A 53 -30.51 18.64 13.31
CA ILE A 53 -30.80 20.03 12.98
C ILE A 53 -32.21 20.46 13.42
N PRO A 54 -32.46 21.77 13.60
CA PRO A 54 -33.78 22.27 13.93
C PRO A 54 -34.83 21.99 12.84
N ALA A 55 -36.08 21.72 13.24
CA ALA A 55 -37.16 21.33 12.33
C ALA A 55 -37.55 22.40 11.29
N GLN A 56 -37.19 23.67 11.52
CA GLN A 56 -37.44 24.77 10.58
C GLN A 56 -36.48 24.79 9.38
N PHE A 57 -35.41 23.98 9.38
CA PHE A 57 -34.46 23.96 8.28
C PHE A 57 -35.03 23.18 7.09
N THR A 58 -34.91 23.77 5.90
CA THR A 58 -35.22 23.07 4.64
C THR A 58 -34.06 22.16 4.25
N GLY A 59 -34.27 21.22 3.34
CA GLY A 59 -33.23 20.27 2.93
C GLY A 59 -31.93 20.91 2.40
N ALA A 60 -31.99 22.13 1.86
CA ALA A 60 -30.78 22.86 1.45
C ALA A 60 -29.95 23.34 2.66
N TRP A 61 -30.62 23.78 3.73
CA TRP A 61 -29.97 24.17 4.98
C TRP A 61 -29.41 22.95 5.71
N GLU A 62 -30.10 21.81 5.65
CA GLU A 62 -29.60 20.52 6.16
C GLU A 62 -28.27 20.15 5.50
N GLN A 63 -28.23 20.09 4.17
CA GLN A 63 -27.00 19.80 3.43
C GLN A 63 -25.88 20.80 3.73
N TYR A 64 -26.20 22.08 3.86
CA TYR A 64 -25.20 23.09 4.24
C TYR A 64 -24.64 22.85 5.64
N SER A 65 -25.52 22.60 6.63
CA SER A 65 -25.12 22.32 8.00
C SER A 65 -24.28 21.05 8.12
N GLU A 66 -24.66 19.98 7.43
CA GLU A 66 -23.88 18.73 7.41
C GLU A 66 -22.48 18.93 6.80
N ASN A 67 -22.39 19.63 5.67
CA ASN A 67 -21.10 19.93 5.05
C ASN A 67 -20.25 20.83 5.94
N TYR A 68 -20.86 21.85 6.57
CA TYR A 68 -20.18 22.73 7.50
C TYR A 68 -19.62 21.95 8.70
N CYS A 69 -20.45 21.10 9.32
CA CYS A 69 -20.03 20.25 10.45
C CYS A 69 -19.01 19.18 10.07
N PHE A 70 -18.95 18.76 8.80
CA PHE A 70 -17.94 17.80 8.35
C PHE A 70 -16.59 18.47 8.06
N VAL A 71 -16.61 19.67 7.47
CA VAL A 71 -15.39 20.42 7.12
C VAL A 71 -14.77 21.09 8.35
N GLN A 72 -15.62 21.64 9.22
CA GLN A 72 -15.21 22.14 10.53
C GLN A 72 -14.96 20.93 11.44
N ASN A 73 -13.89 20.95 12.23
CA ASN A 73 -13.64 19.87 13.19
C ASN A 73 -14.80 19.74 14.18
N THR A 74 -15.10 18.50 14.57
CA THR A 74 -16.11 18.20 15.60
C THR A 74 -15.41 17.85 16.90
N TYR A 75 -16.03 18.03 18.05
CA TYR A 75 -15.47 17.61 19.33
C TYR A 75 -16.46 16.71 20.07
N PHE A 76 -15.93 15.82 20.90
CA PHE A 76 -16.76 14.94 21.72
C PHE A 76 -16.88 15.50 23.14
N ILE A 77 -18.11 15.55 23.64
CA ILE A 77 -18.41 15.84 25.04
C ILE A 77 -19.25 14.71 25.64
N SER A 78 -18.94 14.36 26.89
CA SER A 78 -19.75 13.40 27.63
C SER A 78 -21.15 14.00 27.90
N PRO A 79 -22.24 13.23 27.70
CA PRO A 79 -23.61 13.74 27.88
C PRO A 79 -23.90 14.30 29.27
N ASP A 80 -23.17 13.85 30.30
CA ASP A 80 -23.36 14.25 31.70
C ASP A 80 -22.67 15.59 32.05
N LYS A 81 -21.90 16.17 31.12
CA LYS A 81 -21.16 17.42 31.35
C LYS A 81 -21.84 18.60 30.67
N TYR A 82 -21.76 19.77 31.32
CA TYR A 82 -22.15 21.03 30.70
C TYR A 82 -21.19 21.39 29.57
N LEU A 83 -21.72 22.05 28.53
CA LEU A 83 -20.90 22.58 27.43
C LEU A 83 -19.88 23.59 28.00
N PRO A 84 -18.58 23.39 27.79
CA PRO A 84 -17.57 24.32 28.28
C PRO A 84 -17.71 25.67 27.55
N ASP A 85 -17.65 26.77 28.29
CA ASP A 85 -17.69 28.13 27.71
C ASP A 85 -16.33 28.54 27.10
N ALA A 86 -15.24 27.98 27.61
CA ALA A 86 -13.89 28.25 27.10
C ALA A 86 -13.64 27.51 25.78
N GLU A 87 -13.26 28.26 24.73
CA GLU A 87 -12.90 27.70 23.42
C GLU A 87 -11.72 26.72 23.50
N VAL A 88 -10.76 27.00 24.39
CA VAL A 88 -9.55 26.18 24.59
C VAL A 88 -9.89 24.73 24.97
N ASP A 89 -10.92 24.53 25.80
CA ASP A 89 -11.34 23.20 26.21
C ASP A 89 -11.99 22.43 25.05
N ARG A 90 -12.67 23.14 24.13
CA ARG A 90 -13.30 22.55 22.94
C ARG A 90 -12.26 22.14 21.90
N GLU A 91 -11.29 23.01 21.63
CA GLU A 91 -10.18 22.74 20.69
C GLU A 91 -9.38 21.49 21.11
N SER A 92 -9.17 21.31 22.42
CA SER A 92 -8.42 20.17 22.95
C SER A 92 -9.08 18.80 22.68
N ALA A 93 -10.39 18.78 22.45
CA ALA A 93 -11.19 17.57 22.23
C ALA A 93 -11.62 17.39 20.76
N GLU A 94 -11.02 18.15 19.84
CA GLU A 94 -11.35 18.09 18.42
C GLU A 94 -10.96 16.78 17.74
N ILE A 95 -11.80 16.38 16.80
CA ILE A 95 -11.75 15.16 16.01
C ILE A 95 -11.76 15.57 14.54
N GLY A 96 -10.56 15.71 13.98
CA GLY A 96 -10.35 16.09 12.57
C GLY A 96 -9.86 14.95 11.66
N TYR A 97 -9.68 13.72 12.18
CA TYR A 97 -9.00 12.67 11.41
C TYR A 97 -9.84 12.08 10.26
N TYR A 98 -11.18 12.15 10.33
CA TYR A 98 -12.08 11.53 9.35
C TYR A 98 -11.79 11.98 7.90
N GLN A 99 -11.49 13.25 7.72
CA GLN A 99 -11.17 13.85 6.42
C GLN A 99 -9.90 13.23 5.79
N TRP A 100 -8.93 12.83 6.63
CA TRP A 100 -7.61 12.38 6.22
C TRP A 100 -7.50 10.88 6.02
N VAL A 101 -8.41 10.09 6.58
CA VAL A 101 -8.36 8.62 6.52
C VAL A 101 -8.19 8.09 5.09
N PRO A 102 -8.98 8.50 4.08
CA PRO A 102 -8.83 7.96 2.72
C PRO A 102 -7.47 8.26 2.10
N PHE A 103 -6.92 9.45 2.36
CA PHE A 103 -5.60 9.86 1.86
C PHE A 103 -4.47 9.07 2.53
N ILE A 104 -4.56 8.88 3.85
CA ILE A 104 -3.58 8.10 4.61
C ILE A 104 -3.59 6.64 4.16
N LEU A 105 -4.77 6.03 3.94
CA LEU A 105 -4.88 4.67 3.42
C LEU A 105 -4.25 4.54 2.02
N GLY A 106 -4.48 5.52 1.14
CA GLY A 106 -3.83 5.59 -0.16
C GLY A 106 -2.31 5.69 -0.06
N LEU A 107 -1.79 6.54 0.83
CA LEU A 107 -0.36 6.66 1.08
C LEU A 107 0.22 5.36 1.64
N GLN A 108 -0.44 4.72 2.60
CA GLN A 108 -0.02 3.43 3.14
C GLN A 108 0.06 2.36 2.05
N ALA A 109 -0.93 2.28 1.15
CA ALA A 109 -0.88 1.35 0.02
C ALA A 109 0.37 1.56 -0.86
N ILE A 110 0.75 2.82 -1.11
CA ILE A 110 1.99 3.15 -1.83
C ILE A 110 3.21 2.69 -1.05
N LEU A 111 3.29 3.01 0.25
CA LEU A 111 4.41 2.66 1.11
C LEU A 111 4.63 1.14 1.21
N PHE A 112 3.57 0.34 1.28
CA PHE A 112 3.67 -1.13 1.25
C PHE A 112 4.21 -1.68 -0.08
N TYR A 113 3.98 -0.96 -1.18
CA TYR A 113 4.49 -1.34 -2.49
C TYR A 113 5.95 -0.90 -2.72
N LEU A 114 6.40 0.18 -2.08
CA LEU A 114 7.75 0.75 -2.28
C LEU A 114 8.91 -0.24 -2.10
N PRO A 115 8.97 -1.09 -1.05
CA PRO A 115 10.08 -2.04 -0.88
C PRO A 115 10.24 -2.97 -2.09
N SER A 116 9.13 -3.49 -2.62
CA SER A 116 9.16 -4.37 -3.80
C SER A 116 9.58 -3.62 -5.07
N LEU A 117 9.18 -2.35 -5.20
CA LEU A 117 9.61 -1.50 -6.32
C LEU A 117 11.11 -1.23 -6.24
N PHE A 118 11.60 -0.87 -5.07
CA PHE A 118 13.01 -0.63 -4.80
C PHE A 118 13.85 -1.87 -5.09
N TRP A 119 13.43 -3.05 -4.61
CA TRP A 119 14.06 -4.32 -4.93
C TRP A 119 14.15 -4.55 -6.44
N ARG A 120 13.07 -4.33 -7.18
CA ARG A 120 13.06 -4.53 -8.64
C ARG A 120 13.98 -3.56 -9.39
N LEU A 121 14.07 -2.31 -8.93
CA LEU A 121 14.96 -1.31 -9.53
C LEU A 121 16.43 -1.61 -9.22
N MET A 122 16.74 -2.10 -8.01
CA MET A 122 18.12 -2.33 -7.57
C MET A 122 18.64 -3.75 -7.79
N ASN A 123 17.79 -4.74 -8.09
CA ASN A 123 18.21 -6.12 -8.32
C ASN A 123 19.26 -6.24 -9.44
N PHE A 124 19.25 -5.36 -10.44
CA PHE A 124 20.29 -5.35 -11.48
C PHE A 124 21.71 -5.15 -10.91
N ASN A 125 21.87 -4.34 -9.86
CA ASN A 125 23.18 -4.12 -9.22
C ASN A 125 23.65 -5.33 -8.39
N SER A 126 22.78 -6.31 -8.14
CA SER A 126 23.17 -7.52 -7.41
C SER A 126 24.11 -8.41 -8.23
N GLY A 127 24.25 -8.21 -9.55
CA GLY A 127 25.12 -9.03 -10.41
C GLY A 127 24.63 -10.48 -10.61
N VAL A 128 23.47 -10.83 -10.06
CA VAL A 128 22.84 -12.15 -10.19
C VAL A 128 21.54 -12.01 -10.95
N ALA A 129 21.41 -12.70 -12.08
CA ALA A 129 20.19 -12.67 -12.91
C ALA A 129 19.07 -13.56 -12.35
N LEU A 130 18.59 -13.24 -11.15
CA LEU A 130 17.57 -14.00 -10.38
C LEU A 130 16.34 -14.39 -11.22
N LYS A 131 15.77 -13.44 -11.97
CA LYS A 131 14.58 -13.69 -12.80
C LYS A 131 14.81 -14.76 -13.88
N LYS A 132 15.98 -14.77 -14.51
CA LYS A 132 16.32 -15.76 -15.56
C LYS A 132 16.48 -17.15 -14.95
N MET A 133 17.13 -17.23 -13.78
CA MET A 133 17.30 -18.48 -13.05
C MET A 133 15.95 -19.06 -12.62
N LEU A 134 15.09 -18.24 -12.00
CA LEU A 134 13.76 -18.66 -11.55
C LEU A 134 12.87 -19.10 -12.71
N PHE A 135 12.89 -18.39 -13.83
CA PHE A 135 12.14 -18.80 -15.02
C PHE A 135 12.67 -20.11 -15.61
N GLY A 136 13.99 -20.27 -15.67
CA GLY A 136 14.64 -21.51 -16.14
C GLY A 136 14.31 -22.71 -15.25
N ALA A 137 14.41 -22.54 -13.92
CA ALA A 137 14.08 -23.56 -12.94
C ALA A 137 12.59 -23.94 -13.02
N LYS A 138 11.69 -22.96 -13.06
CA LYS A 138 10.24 -23.20 -13.18
C LYS A 138 9.85 -23.87 -14.50
N LYS A 139 10.58 -23.60 -15.59
CA LYS A 139 10.40 -24.29 -16.86
C LYS A 139 10.85 -25.74 -16.77
N ALA A 140 12.03 -25.99 -16.18
CA ALA A 140 12.57 -27.32 -16.01
C ALA A 140 11.73 -28.19 -15.06
N ASP A 141 11.12 -27.59 -14.04
CA ASP A 141 10.22 -28.27 -13.10
C ASP A 141 9.02 -28.93 -13.77
N ARG A 142 8.57 -28.37 -14.91
CA ARG A 142 7.46 -28.91 -15.72
C ARG A 142 7.90 -29.98 -16.73
N VAL A 143 9.19 -30.26 -16.83
CA VAL A 143 9.79 -31.20 -17.79
C VAL A 143 10.30 -32.43 -17.03
N ASP A 144 10.65 -33.48 -17.78
CA ASP A 144 11.22 -34.74 -17.33
C ASP A 144 12.35 -34.59 -16.28
N GLU A 145 12.52 -35.62 -15.44
CA GLU A 145 13.44 -35.63 -14.29
C GLU A 145 14.90 -35.31 -14.68
N LYS A 146 15.33 -35.77 -15.87
CA LYS A 146 16.65 -35.46 -16.43
C LYS A 146 16.84 -33.96 -16.68
N ALA A 147 15.82 -33.29 -17.22
CA ALA A 147 15.86 -31.85 -17.46
C ALA A 147 15.89 -31.04 -16.16
N ARG A 148 15.22 -31.52 -15.11
CA ARG A 148 15.29 -30.94 -13.75
C ARG A 148 16.71 -31.00 -13.19
N HIS A 149 17.38 -32.14 -13.31
CA HIS A 149 18.78 -32.31 -12.88
C HIS A 149 19.75 -31.41 -13.65
N GLU A 150 19.60 -31.31 -14.98
CA GLU A 150 20.43 -30.41 -15.79
C GLU A 150 20.22 -28.94 -15.44
N ALA A 151 18.96 -28.51 -15.26
CA ALA A 151 18.64 -27.14 -14.88
C ALA A 151 19.14 -26.79 -13.46
N ALA A 152 19.06 -27.73 -12.53
CA ALA A 152 19.61 -27.55 -11.19
C ALA A 152 21.14 -27.37 -11.24
N LYS A 153 21.83 -28.20 -12.04
CA LYS A 153 23.28 -28.10 -12.24
C LYS A 153 23.69 -26.79 -12.92
N ALA A 154 22.97 -26.37 -13.96
CA ALA A 154 23.21 -25.10 -14.65
C ALA A 154 22.97 -23.89 -13.72
N THR A 155 21.90 -23.93 -12.93
CA THR A 155 21.60 -22.87 -11.94
C THR A 155 22.69 -22.80 -10.87
N GLY A 156 23.11 -23.95 -10.33
CA GLY A 156 24.19 -24.03 -9.34
C GLY A 156 25.53 -23.54 -9.87
N ALA A 157 25.89 -23.88 -11.11
CA ALA A 157 27.10 -23.40 -11.76
C ALA A 157 27.10 -21.87 -11.91
N HIS A 158 25.99 -21.31 -12.39
CA HIS A 158 25.87 -19.85 -12.54
C HIS A 158 25.91 -19.13 -11.18
N LEU A 159 25.31 -19.69 -10.13
CA LEU A 159 25.35 -19.12 -8.78
C LEU A 159 26.78 -19.11 -8.22
N TYR A 160 27.51 -20.22 -8.42
CA TYR A 160 28.90 -20.37 -8.00
C TYR A 160 29.81 -19.38 -8.73
N GLU A 161 29.66 -19.23 -10.04
CA GLU A 161 30.42 -18.25 -10.83
C GLU A 161 30.13 -16.82 -10.39
N SER A 162 28.85 -16.48 -10.16
CA SER A 162 28.49 -15.13 -9.72
C SER A 162 29.05 -14.79 -8.33
N LEU A 163 28.99 -15.72 -7.38
CA LEU A 163 29.55 -15.54 -6.03
C LEU A 163 31.09 -15.46 -6.07
N THR A 164 31.72 -16.25 -6.94
CA THR A 164 33.18 -16.23 -7.11
C THR A 164 33.64 -14.90 -7.72
N LEU A 165 32.91 -14.36 -8.71
CA LEU A 165 33.18 -13.03 -9.25
C LEU A 165 33.04 -11.94 -8.20
N GLN A 166 31.96 -11.96 -7.41
CA GLN A 166 31.75 -11.00 -6.33
C GLN A 166 32.88 -11.05 -5.28
N SER A 167 33.30 -12.24 -4.86
CA SER A 167 34.41 -12.37 -3.89
C SER A 167 35.75 -11.88 -4.46
N ARG A 168 36.01 -12.08 -5.76
CA ARG A 168 37.18 -11.51 -6.44
C ARG A 168 37.13 -9.99 -6.51
N PHE A 169 35.99 -9.40 -6.89
CA PHE A 169 35.84 -7.94 -6.88
C PHE A 169 36.01 -7.35 -5.48
N ALA A 170 35.48 -8.01 -4.43
CA ALA A 170 35.69 -7.58 -3.05
C ALA A 170 37.16 -7.64 -2.61
N LYS A 171 37.95 -8.58 -3.14
CA LYS A 171 39.36 -8.78 -2.79
C LYS A 171 40.32 -7.86 -3.57
N TYR A 172 39.99 -7.50 -4.81
CA TYR A 172 40.84 -6.70 -5.71
C TYR A 172 40.33 -5.26 -5.94
N GLY A 173 39.13 -4.91 -5.47
CA GLY A 173 38.52 -3.58 -5.61
C GLY A 173 38.88 -2.59 -4.49
N ARG A 174 40.01 -2.79 -3.79
CA ARG A 174 40.61 -1.82 -2.87
C ARG A 174 41.87 -1.25 -3.47
#